data_AF-A0A7J7P3E3-F1
#
_entry.id   AF-A0A7J7P3E3-F1
#
_cell.length_a   1.000
_cell.length_b   1.000
_cell.length_c   1.000
_cell.angle_alpha   90.00
_cell.angle_beta   90.00
_cell.angle_gamma   90.00
#
_symmetry.space_group_name_H-M   'P 1'
#
loop_
_entity.id
_entity.type
_entity.pdbx_description
1 polymer ?
#
loop_
_entity_poly.entity_id
_entity_poly.type
_entity_poly.pdbx_seq_one_letter_code
_entity_poly.pdbx_strand_id
1 'polypeptide(L)'
;MRLLDYHESFRKGTVGLMENLLPFSLSVAKILNEGISNFERGDGVEDSAGSRVDYFIKSSVRNAFSKMLEIGGNDKIVEAEDEEASEGLLRLAKETKELATKEKENFSPVLNRWHPIAAGVAEMTLHNCYGTVLKEYLTGVSTLSNKVIGVLRRAGRLDKVLIQMVAENSVDCEDGERRAKETETWNPKSKTEPNTQSSVEMLKLAEEVVGDFFEIPIGISDDLVQELADGLESLFQDYISLVSLCRSKQSYIPTLPPLIRCNKDSRFLKLWRKASHCRVRTEESHKGGSADDHHPRPSTSHGTQRFYIRLNTLHHILSELHFLDKSLSQCPCQNPSPHNRYSNSRKHLSASPSYFDLARSSIQAASQHVLEVATFRLIFLDSNIAFYNSLYVGDVTNARIYPALRNLKQNLTFLAAIVIDRAQPLAVKEVMKASFEAFLMILLVEGSARIFLKLDHEMISEDFESLKRVF
;
A
#
# COMPACT_ATOMS: atom_id res chain seq x y z
N MET A 1 31.19 -5.18 22.82
CA MET A 1 30.76 -6.03 21.69
C MET A 1 30.65 -5.14 20.45
N ARG A 2 31.52 -5.31 19.44
CA ARG A 2 31.68 -4.33 18.33
C ARG A 2 30.44 -4.16 17.43
N LEU A 3 29.56 -5.16 17.38
CA LEU A 3 28.29 -5.10 16.62
C LEU A 3 27.16 -4.37 17.37
N LEU A 4 27.25 -4.21 18.69
CA LEU A 4 26.25 -3.44 19.47
C LEU A 4 26.48 -1.93 19.42
N ASP A 5 27.67 -1.51 18.99
CA ASP A 5 28.02 -0.12 18.71
C ASP A 5 28.90 -0.06 17.45
N TYR A 6 28.33 -0.53 16.33
CA TYR A 6 29.04 -0.59 15.06
C TYR A 6 29.30 0.81 14.48
N HIS A 7 28.46 1.79 14.80
CA HIS A 7 28.64 3.19 14.45
C HIS A 7 29.95 3.78 14.98
N GLU A 8 30.37 3.37 16.18
CA GLU A 8 31.68 3.73 16.76
C GLU A 8 32.78 2.77 16.31
N SER A 9 32.49 1.48 16.26
CA SER A 9 33.48 0.41 16.04
C SER A 9 33.98 0.29 14.61
N PHE A 10 33.19 0.76 13.64
CA PHE A 10 33.48 0.69 12.21
C PHE A 10 33.30 2.06 11.55
N ARG A 11 34.41 2.74 11.24
CA ARG A 11 34.44 4.00 10.48
C ARG A 11 34.48 3.73 8.98
N LYS A 12 34.21 4.76 8.16
CA LYS A 12 34.28 4.71 6.69
C LYS A 12 35.62 4.09 6.25
N GLY A 13 35.58 2.89 5.64
CA GLY A 13 36.76 2.08 5.27
C GLY A 13 36.95 0.79 6.07
N THR A 14 36.36 0.66 7.25
CA THR A 14 36.40 -0.58 8.08
C THR A 14 35.09 -1.36 8.08
N VAL A 15 34.08 -0.88 7.33
CA VAL A 15 32.77 -1.53 7.15
C VAL A 15 32.92 -2.96 6.60
N GLY A 16 33.90 -3.22 5.74
CA GLY A 16 34.18 -4.59 5.25
C GLY A 16 34.58 -5.58 6.37
N LEU A 17 35.05 -5.10 7.52
CA LEU A 17 35.27 -5.97 8.69
C LEU A 17 33.95 -6.38 9.34
N MET A 18 32.92 -5.54 9.26
CA MET A 18 31.56 -5.88 9.72
C MET A 18 30.94 -6.96 8.83
N GLU A 19 31.17 -6.92 7.51
CA GLU A 19 30.73 -7.98 6.58
C GLU A 19 31.28 -9.37 6.95
N ASN A 20 32.47 -9.44 7.55
CA ASN A 20 33.08 -10.70 8.00
C ASN A 20 32.67 -11.10 9.42
N LEU A 21 32.47 -10.13 10.32
CA LEU A 21 32.13 -10.39 11.73
C LEU A 21 30.65 -10.75 11.94
N LEU A 22 29.75 -10.16 11.16
CA LEU A 22 28.31 -10.37 11.28
C LEU A 22 27.91 -11.84 11.02
N PRO A 23 28.36 -12.52 9.94
CA PRO A 23 28.04 -13.93 9.69
C PRO A 23 28.58 -14.85 10.79
N PHE A 24 29.79 -14.56 11.29
CA PHE A 24 30.40 -15.32 12.39
C PHE A 24 29.58 -15.18 13.68
N SER A 25 29.18 -13.96 14.04
CA SER A 25 28.35 -13.72 15.23
C SER A 25 26.99 -14.39 15.14
N LEU A 26 26.35 -14.36 13.96
CA LEU A 26 25.05 -15.01 13.75
C LEU A 26 25.18 -16.54 13.78
N SER A 27 26.25 -17.09 13.21
CA SER A 27 26.53 -18.54 13.23
C SER A 27 26.80 -19.04 14.65
N VAL A 28 27.61 -18.32 15.43
CA VAL A 28 27.87 -18.66 16.85
C VAL A 28 26.59 -18.57 17.68
N ALA A 29 25.77 -17.52 17.47
CA ALA A 29 24.49 -17.38 18.16
C ALA A 29 23.51 -18.52 17.81
N LYS A 30 23.47 -18.93 16.54
CA LYS A 30 22.67 -20.07 16.09
C LYS A 30 23.10 -21.36 16.77
N ILE A 31 24.41 -21.65 16.86
CA ILE A 31 24.94 -22.82 17.57
C ILE A 31 24.60 -22.78 19.07
N LEU A 32 24.70 -21.61 19.71
CA LEU A 32 24.37 -21.44 21.13
C LEU A 32 22.87 -21.62 21.42
N ASN A 33 21.99 -21.17 20.51
CA ASN A 33 20.54 -21.39 20.62
C ASN A 33 20.14 -22.83 20.28
N GLU A 34 20.78 -23.46 19.28
CA GLU A 34 20.57 -24.86 18.94
C GLU A 34 20.93 -25.79 20.11
N GLY A 35 21.93 -25.43 20.93
CA GLY A 35 22.30 -26.16 22.15
C GLY A 35 21.24 -26.15 23.27
N ILE A 36 20.28 -25.22 23.24
CA ILE A 36 19.20 -25.09 24.24
C ILE A 36 17.87 -25.64 23.71
N SER A 37 17.67 -25.63 22.39
CA SER A 37 16.39 -26.00 21.74
C SER A 37 16.06 -27.50 21.70
N ASN A 38 16.92 -28.39 22.21
CA ASN A 38 16.64 -29.85 22.21
C ASN A 38 15.57 -30.32 23.21
N PHE A 39 14.82 -29.41 23.88
CA PHE A 39 13.79 -29.82 24.85
C PHE A 39 12.39 -29.23 24.71
N GLU A 40 12.11 -28.27 23.81
CA GLU A 40 10.74 -27.77 23.67
C GLU A 40 10.29 -27.72 22.20
N ARG A 41 9.42 -28.67 21.86
CA ARG A 41 8.65 -28.72 20.61
C ARG A 41 7.40 -27.85 20.80
N GLY A 42 7.31 -26.75 20.07
CA GLY A 42 6.09 -25.93 20.01
C GLY A 42 6.24 -24.70 19.12
N ASP A 43 5.67 -24.80 17.92
CA ASP A 43 5.11 -23.78 17.01
C ASP A 43 5.79 -22.40 16.84
N GLY A 44 6.00 -22.02 15.56
CA GLY A 44 6.48 -20.70 15.12
C GLY A 44 7.98 -20.65 14.79
N VAL A 45 8.33 -20.81 13.50
CA VAL A 45 9.68 -20.46 13.02
C VAL A 45 9.79 -18.94 12.96
N GLU A 46 10.08 -18.31 14.10
CA GLU A 46 10.64 -16.95 14.12
C GLU A 46 12.09 -17.03 13.64
N ASP A 47 12.43 -16.20 12.67
CA ASP A 47 13.78 -16.12 12.10
C ASP A 47 14.75 -15.55 13.15
N SER A 48 15.35 -16.44 13.95
CA SER A 48 16.24 -16.11 15.07
C SER A 48 17.41 -15.21 14.66
N ALA A 49 17.82 -15.23 13.39
CA ALA A 49 18.88 -14.36 12.87
C ALA A 49 18.39 -12.93 12.67
N GLY A 50 17.19 -12.75 12.12
CA GLY A 50 16.58 -11.44 11.90
C GLY A 50 16.36 -10.66 13.19
N SER A 51 15.80 -11.30 14.21
CA SER A 51 15.60 -10.72 15.55
C SER A 51 16.91 -10.23 16.20
N ARG A 52 18.04 -10.90 15.94
CA ARG A 52 19.34 -10.51 16.49
C ARG A 52 19.97 -9.33 15.76
N VAL A 53 19.84 -9.29 14.43
CA VAL A 53 20.27 -8.14 13.62
C VAL A 53 19.49 -6.90 14.04
N ASP A 54 18.18 -7.04 14.26
CA ASP A 54 17.30 -6.01 14.83
C ASP A 54 17.86 -5.41 16.13
N TYR A 55 18.29 -6.28 17.05
CA TYR A 55 18.87 -5.86 18.32
C TYR A 55 20.19 -5.09 18.14
N PHE A 56 21.06 -5.54 17.22
CA PHE A 56 22.32 -4.84 16.93
C PHE A 56 22.10 -3.44 16.37
N ILE A 57 21.17 -3.32 15.42
CA ILE A 57 20.77 -2.04 14.81
C ILE A 57 20.22 -1.11 15.90
N LYS A 58 19.19 -1.53 16.62
CA LYS A 58 18.56 -0.73 17.68
C LYS A 58 19.57 -0.27 18.73
N SER A 59 20.46 -1.16 19.17
CA SER A 59 21.51 -0.84 20.16
C SER A 59 22.49 0.20 19.62
N SER A 60 23.05 -0.02 18.43
CA SER A 60 24.09 0.87 17.90
C SER A 60 23.55 2.24 17.53
N VAL A 61 22.35 2.29 16.94
CA VAL A 61 21.69 3.54 16.56
C VAL A 61 21.35 4.37 17.81
N ARG A 62 20.83 3.73 18.88
CA ARG A 62 20.58 4.42 20.16
C ARG A 62 21.86 4.96 20.79
N ASN A 63 22.94 4.19 20.80
CA ASN A 63 24.22 4.66 21.32
C ASN A 63 24.78 5.84 20.52
N ALA A 64 24.70 5.78 19.19
CA ALA A 64 25.11 6.88 18.32
C ALA A 64 24.28 8.15 18.57
N PHE A 65 22.97 8.00 18.73
CA PHE A 65 22.05 9.10 19.04
C PHE A 65 22.35 9.72 20.42
N SER A 66 22.54 8.89 21.47
CA SER A 66 22.90 9.39 22.81
C SER A 66 24.19 10.21 22.79
N LYS A 67 25.21 9.78 22.04
CA LYS A 67 26.47 10.53 21.88
C LYS A 67 26.25 11.90 21.21
N MET A 68 25.34 12.02 20.25
CA MET A 68 25.00 13.31 19.62
C MET A 68 24.37 14.27 20.64
N LEU A 69 23.52 13.73 21.52
CA LEU A 69 22.92 14.50 22.61
C LEU A 69 23.98 15.01 23.60
N GLU A 70 24.97 14.18 23.95
CA GLU A 70 26.07 14.52 24.86
C GLU A 70 27.08 15.51 24.24
N ILE A 71 27.47 15.34 22.97
CA ILE A 71 28.41 16.25 22.28
C ILE A 71 27.80 17.64 22.10
N GLY A 72 26.48 17.73 21.93
CA GLY A 72 25.76 18.99 21.86
C GLY A 72 25.59 19.69 23.22
N GLY A 73 25.72 18.96 24.32
CA GLY A 73 25.58 19.45 25.69
C GLY A 73 26.94 19.61 26.37
N ASN A 74 27.71 20.63 26.00
CA ASN A 74 28.78 21.10 26.89
C ASN A 74 28.12 21.65 28.15
N ASP A 75 28.30 20.95 29.28
CA ASP A 75 28.03 21.37 30.68
C ASP A 75 27.04 22.54 30.84
N LYS A 76 25.73 22.24 30.91
CA LYS A 76 24.66 22.96 31.64
C LYS A 76 23.26 22.47 31.21
N ILE A 77 22.88 21.23 31.56
CA ILE A 77 21.45 20.81 31.52
C ILE A 77 20.89 20.82 32.94
N VAL A 78 21.04 21.95 33.62
CA VAL A 78 20.32 22.17 34.89
C VAL A 78 19.46 23.43 34.83
N GLU A 79 19.78 24.42 33.99
CA GLU A 79 18.90 25.59 33.74
C GLU A 79 19.18 26.14 32.33
N ALA A 80 18.85 25.38 31.27
CA ALA A 80 18.91 25.92 29.93
C ALA A 80 17.69 26.82 29.71
N GLU A 81 17.90 28.11 29.44
CA GLU A 81 16.84 29.02 28.99
C GLU A 81 16.14 28.41 27.75
N ASP A 82 14.82 28.63 27.58
CA ASP A 82 14.02 28.08 26.47
C ASP A 82 14.67 28.25 25.07
N GLU A 83 15.55 29.25 24.93
CA GLU A 83 16.34 29.56 23.75
C GLU A 83 17.39 28.48 23.42
N GLU A 84 18.21 28.07 24.39
CA GLU A 84 19.29 27.09 24.19
C GLU A 84 18.73 25.69 23.89
N ALA A 85 17.61 25.32 24.52
CA ALA A 85 16.91 24.08 24.24
C ALA A 85 16.34 24.02 22.81
N SER A 86 15.79 25.14 22.31
CA SER A 86 15.25 25.23 20.95
C SER A 86 16.35 25.09 19.88
N GLU A 87 17.50 25.74 20.07
CA GLU A 87 18.65 25.61 19.17
C GLU A 87 19.26 24.21 19.21
N GLY A 88 19.34 23.62 20.41
CA GLY A 88 19.77 22.24 20.62
C GLY A 88 18.94 21.24 19.81
N LEU A 89 17.61 21.37 19.81
CA LEU A 89 16.70 20.51 19.04
C LEU A 89 16.79 20.70 17.53
N LEU A 90 17.00 21.93 17.06
CA LEU A 90 17.20 22.23 15.64
C LEU A 90 18.49 21.57 15.11
N ARG A 91 19.57 21.64 15.91
CA ARG A 91 20.84 20.97 15.63
C ARG A 91 20.67 19.45 15.67
N LEU A 92 20.02 18.92 16.72
CA LEU A 92 19.78 17.48 16.87
C LEU A 92 19.00 16.91 15.68
N ALA A 93 18.01 17.63 15.15
CA ALA A 93 17.26 17.20 13.96
C ALA A 93 18.14 17.15 12.70
N LYS A 94 19.16 18.01 12.59
CA LYS A 94 20.14 17.98 11.51
C LYS A 94 21.07 16.77 11.65
N GLU A 95 21.62 16.56 12.83
CA GLU A 95 22.52 15.44 13.12
C GLU A 95 21.81 14.09 12.98
N THR A 96 20.54 14.00 13.40
CA THR A 96 19.72 12.79 13.22
C THR A 96 19.52 12.46 11.75
N LYS A 97 19.28 13.47 10.89
CA LYS A 97 19.22 13.28 9.43
C LYS A 97 20.55 12.77 8.88
N GLU A 98 21.66 13.34 9.32
CA GLU A 98 23.01 12.92 8.90
C GLU A 98 23.32 11.49 9.35
N LEU A 99 22.91 11.10 10.56
CA LEU A 99 23.02 9.72 11.05
C LEU A 99 22.24 8.74 10.19
N ALA A 100 20.99 9.08 9.85
CA ALA A 100 20.16 8.26 8.96
C ALA A 100 20.80 8.09 7.57
N THR A 101 21.35 9.17 6.99
CA THR A 101 22.08 9.06 5.71
C THR A 101 23.32 8.17 5.82
N LYS A 102 24.05 8.27 6.93
CA LYS A 102 25.26 7.46 7.18
C LYS A 102 24.91 5.99 7.35
N GLU A 103 23.83 5.68 8.05
CA GLU A 103 23.30 4.32 8.19
C GLU A 103 22.95 3.72 6.83
N LYS A 104 22.13 4.44 6.06
CA LYS A 104 21.68 4.03 4.72
C LYS A 104 22.83 3.77 3.77
N GLU A 105 23.83 4.65 3.75
CA GLU A 105 24.95 4.54 2.80
C GLU A 105 26.00 3.50 3.21
N ASN A 106 26.29 3.37 4.51
CA ASN A 106 27.46 2.60 4.96
C ASN A 106 27.11 1.25 5.57
N PHE A 107 25.96 1.11 6.24
CA PHE A 107 25.66 -0.08 7.05
C PHE A 107 24.48 -0.88 6.50
N SER A 108 23.43 -0.22 6.01
CA SER A 108 22.27 -0.91 5.43
C SER A 108 22.61 -1.90 4.31
N PRO A 109 23.56 -1.65 3.37
CA PRO A 109 23.92 -2.63 2.36
C PRO A 109 24.49 -3.95 2.92
N VAL A 110 25.16 -3.88 4.07
CA VAL A 110 25.72 -5.05 4.76
C VAL A 110 24.63 -5.79 5.54
N LEU A 111 23.80 -5.03 6.26
CA LEU A 111 22.75 -5.55 7.13
C LEU A 111 21.57 -6.13 6.34
N ASN A 112 21.20 -5.54 5.19
CA ASN A 112 20.09 -5.99 4.35
C ASN A 112 20.27 -7.42 3.81
N ARG A 113 21.52 -7.92 3.73
CA ARG A 113 21.81 -9.32 3.37
C ARG A 113 21.31 -10.33 4.41
N TRP A 114 21.10 -9.87 5.64
CA TRP A 114 20.70 -10.70 6.78
C TRP A 114 19.34 -10.30 7.36
N HIS A 115 18.88 -9.07 7.07
CA HIS A 115 17.59 -8.56 7.50
C HIS A 115 17.02 -7.60 6.43
N PRO A 116 16.03 -8.02 5.62
CA PRO A 116 15.56 -7.25 4.45
C PRO A 116 15.09 -5.82 4.72
N ILE A 117 14.72 -5.52 5.97
CA ILE A 117 14.23 -4.20 6.40
C ILE A 117 15.20 -3.51 7.38
N ALA A 118 16.49 -3.84 7.38
CA ALA A 118 17.47 -3.32 8.35
C ALA A 118 17.52 -1.78 8.39
N ALA A 119 17.50 -1.14 7.23
CA ALA A 119 17.40 0.32 7.16
C ALA A 119 16.09 0.80 7.81
N GLY A 120 14.95 0.21 7.47
CA GLY A 120 13.66 0.53 8.12
C GLY A 120 13.71 0.50 9.65
N VAL A 121 14.42 -0.47 10.22
CA VAL A 121 14.60 -0.62 11.67
C VAL A 121 15.45 0.52 12.27
N ALA A 122 16.50 0.95 11.58
CA ALA A 122 17.36 2.03 12.03
C ALA A 122 16.64 3.39 11.97
N GLU A 123 16.00 3.69 10.84
CA GLU A 123 15.22 4.92 10.63
C GLU A 123 14.10 5.05 11.67
N MET A 124 13.35 3.98 11.94
CA MET A 124 12.32 3.94 12.97
C MET A 124 12.91 4.15 14.38
N THR A 125 14.09 3.60 14.65
CA THR A 125 14.79 3.80 15.92
C THR A 125 15.18 5.27 16.09
N LEU A 126 15.72 5.91 15.05
CA LEU A 126 16.06 7.34 15.07
C LEU A 126 14.84 8.23 15.27
N HIS A 127 13.73 7.95 14.57
CA HIS A 127 12.46 8.64 14.74
C HIS A 127 12.00 8.58 16.21
N ASN A 128 12.01 7.39 16.82
CA ASN A 128 11.58 7.22 18.21
C ASN A 128 12.51 7.94 19.21
N CYS A 129 13.83 7.90 18.99
CA CYS A 129 14.80 8.61 19.83
C CYS A 129 14.56 10.13 19.77
N TYR A 130 14.47 10.71 18.57
CA TYR A 130 14.23 12.14 18.40
C TYR A 130 12.87 12.55 18.96
N GLY A 131 11.82 11.78 18.67
CA GLY A 131 10.47 12.03 19.17
C GLY A 131 10.38 12.03 20.70
N THR A 132 11.17 11.19 21.39
CA THR A 132 11.24 11.19 22.86
C THR A 132 11.81 12.50 23.40
N VAL A 133 12.90 13.01 22.82
CA VAL A 133 13.52 14.29 23.22
C VAL A 133 12.62 15.48 22.88
N LEU A 134 12.02 15.46 21.69
CA LEU A 134 11.07 16.49 21.27
C LEU A 134 9.86 16.55 22.20
N LYS A 135 9.30 15.39 22.57
CA LYS A 135 8.17 15.31 23.49
C LYS A 135 8.52 15.92 24.85
N GLU A 136 9.67 15.56 25.42
CA GLU A 136 10.12 16.12 26.70
C GLU A 136 10.23 17.66 26.64
N TYR A 137 10.83 18.20 25.58
CA TYR A 137 10.89 19.64 25.36
C TYR A 137 9.50 20.28 25.30
N LEU A 138 8.57 19.69 24.53
CA LEU A 138 7.23 20.24 24.39
C LEU A 138 6.43 20.19 25.70
N THR A 139 6.72 19.28 26.63
CA THR A 139 6.09 19.29 27.97
C THR A 139 6.52 20.47 28.83
N GLY A 140 7.70 21.05 28.60
CA GLY A 140 8.19 22.25 29.27
C GLY A 140 7.71 23.56 28.65
N VAL A 141 7.18 23.52 27.42
CA VAL A 141 6.75 24.71 26.68
C VAL A 141 5.32 25.10 27.08
N SER A 142 5.18 26.30 27.65
CA SER A 142 3.86 26.86 28.01
C SER A 142 3.27 27.79 26.94
N THR A 143 4.08 28.28 26.00
CA THR A 143 3.64 29.19 24.93
C THR A 143 4.28 28.84 23.58
N LEU A 144 3.48 28.81 22.51
CA LEU A 144 3.96 28.52 21.16
C LEU A 144 4.66 29.76 20.56
N SER A 145 5.96 29.91 20.82
CA SER A 145 6.77 30.98 20.23
C SER A 145 7.23 30.64 18.80
N ASN A 146 7.68 31.64 18.04
CA ASN A 146 8.28 31.43 16.71
C ASN A 146 9.44 30.42 16.72
N LYS A 147 10.14 30.28 17.86
CA LYS A 147 11.23 29.31 18.04
C LYS A 147 10.68 27.88 18.13
N VAL A 148 9.62 27.67 18.93
CA VAL A 148 8.93 26.38 19.05
C VAL A 148 8.35 25.97 17.69
N ILE A 149 7.75 26.91 16.95
CA ILE A 149 7.29 26.68 15.57
C ILE A 149 8.46 26.26 14.67
N GLY A 150 9.62 26.91 14.79
CA GLY A 150 10.84 26.53 14.08
C GLY A 150 11.29 25.09 14.38
N VAL A 151 11.27 24.69 15.66
CA VAL A 151 11.57 23.32 16.11
C VAL A 151 10.58 22.31 15.51
N LEU A 152 9.28 22.57 15.64
CA LEU A 152 8.22 21.70 15.09
C LEU A 152 8.34 21.55 13.56
N ARG A 153 8.58 22.65 12.85
CA ARG A 153 8.79 22.64 11.40
C ARG A 153 10.04 21.83 11.03
N ARG A 154 11.10 21.90 11.82
CA ARG A 154 12.33 21.14 11.57
C ARG A 154 12.15 19.65 11.86
N ALA A 155 11.39 19.31 12.91
CA ALA A 155 10.97 17.96 13.26
C ALA A 155 10.12 17.33 12.15
N GLY A 156 9.06 18.01 11.68
CA GLY A 156 8.24 17.49 10.57
C GLY A 156 9.03 17.27 9.27
N ARG A 157 10.03 18.12 8.99
CA ARG A 157 10.96 17.88 7.87
C ARG A 157 11.87 16.67 8.08
N LEU A 158 12.29 16.39 9.31
CA LEU A 158 13.06 15.20 9.64
C LEU A 158 12.19 13.95 9.44
N ASP A 159 10.98 13.94 9.97
CA ASP A 159 10.04 12.82 9.85
C ASP A 159 9.79 12.46 8.38
N LYS A 160 9.50 13.47 7.54
CA LYS A 160 9.32 13.27 6.10
C LYS A 160 10.55 12.63 5.43
N VAL A 161 11.76 13.03 5.83
CA VAL A 161 12.99 12.45 5.29
C VAL A 161 13.18 11.01 5.74
N LEU A 162 12.93 10.70 7.01
CA LEU A 162 13.06 9.34 7.54
C LEU A 162 12.05 8.40 6.88
N ILE A 163 10.78 8.82 6.76
CA ILE A 163 9.72 8.04 6.10
C ILE A 163 10.10 7.75 4.63
N GLN A 164 10.57 8.77 3.91
CA GLN A 164 11.01 8.60 2.52
C GLN A 164 12.17 7.59 2.40
N MET A 165 13.12 7.62 3.33
CA MET A 165 14.23 6.65 3.35
C MET A 165 13.74 5.22 3.55
N VAL A 166 12.78 5.00 4.45
CA VAL A 166 12.17 3.68 4.67
C VAL A 166 11.45 3.19 3.41
N ALA A 167 10.69 4.06 2.74
CA ALA A 167 9.95 3.71 1.53
C ALA A 167 10.88 3.28 0.37
N GLU A 168 11.96 4.03 0.14
CA GLU A 168 12.93 3.75 -0.93
C GLU A 168 13.69 2.42 -0.75
N ASN A 169 13.87 1.97 0.50
CA ASN A 169 14.56 0.72 0.80
C ASN A 169 13.68 -0.53 0.58
N SER A 170 12.40 -0.36 0.23
CA SER A 170 11.45 -1.45 -0.09
C SER A 170 11.39 -1.81 -1.59
N VAL A 171 12.22 -1.17 -2.41
CA VAL A 171 12.20 -1.25 -3.88
C VAL A 171 12.99 -2.46 -4.35
N ASP A 172 12.40 -3.64 -4.20
CA ASP A 172 12.56 -4.80 -5.10
C ASP A 172 11.48 -5.85 -4.79
N CYS A 173 10.22 -5.45 -4.92
CA CYS A 173 9.13 -6.41 -4.93
C CYS A 173 8.08 -6.01 -5.96
N GLU A 174 7.93 -6.84 -6.99
CA GLU A 174 6.77 -6.94 -7.89
C GLU A 174 5.47 -7.36 -7.14
N ASP A 175 5.34 -6.98 -5.86
CA ASP A 175 4.38 -7.57 -4.94
C ASP A 175 3.62 -6.51 -4.14
N GLY A 176 3.12 -5.49 -4.85
CA GLY A 176 2.27 -4.44 -4.26
C GLY A 176 1.05 -4.99 -3.49
N GLU A 177 0.49 -6.12 -3.93
CA GLU A 177 -0.60 -6.80 -3.19
C GLU A 177 -0.09 -7.49 -1.92
N ARG A 178 1.12 -8.07 -1.92
CA ARG A 178 1.74 -8.64 -0.72
C ARG A 178 2.13 -7.56 0.27
N ARG A 179 2.74 -6.46 -0.17
CA ARG A 179 3.03 -5.29 0.67
C ARG A 179 1.77 -4.72 1.30
N ALA A 180 0.72 -4.50 0.51
CA ALA A 180 -0.54 -4.01 1.05
C ALA A 180 -1.20 -5.01 2.04
N LYS A 181 -0.97 -6.32 1.90
CA LYS A 181 -1.40 -7.35 2.87
C LYS A 181 -0.54 -7.39 4.14
N GLU A 182 0.76 -7.12 4.00
CA GLU A 182 1.71 -7.04 5.12
C GLU A 182 1.44 -5.78 5.97
N THR A 183 1.02 -4.69 5.35
CA THR A 183 0.62 -3.46 6.06
C THR A 183 -0.80 -3.57 6.63
N GLU A 184 -1.75 -4.16 5.90
CA GLU A 184 -3.16 -4.20 6.31
C GLU A 184 -3.92 -5.42 5.78
N THR A 185 -4.81 -5.99 6.60
CA THR A 185 -5.58 -7.20 6.22
C THR A 185 -6.76 -6.93 5.28
N TRP A 186 -7.23 -5.68 5.20
CA TRP A 186 -8.38 -5.23 4.41
C TRP A 186 -9.69 -5.95 4.74
N ASN A 187 -9.91 -6.19 6.04
CA ASN A 187 -11.16 -6.73 6.55
C ASN A 187 -12.13 -5.60 6.89
N PRO A 188 -13.45 -5.81 6.70
CA PRO A 188 -14.44 -4.83 7.13
C PRO A 188 -14.42 -4.68 8.65
N LYS A 189 -14.56 -3.45 9.15
CA LYS A 189 -14.71 -3.14 10.57
C LYS A 189 -15.96 -3.80 11.15
N SER A 190 -17.07 -3.73 10.43
CA SER A 190 -18.30 -4.43 10.80
C SER A 190 -19.18 -4.71 9.57
N LYS A 191 -20.31 -5.40 9.77
CA LYS A 191 -21.28 -5.61 8.69
C LYS A 191 -21.96 -4.32 8.22
N THR A 192 -22.08 -3.33 9.11
CA THR A 192 -22.73 -2.03 8.83
C THR A 192 -21.75 -0.97 8.38
N GLU A 193 -20.46 -1.15 8.70
CA GLU A 193 -19.36 -0.27 8.30
C GLU A 193 -18.33 -1.09 7.53
N PRO A 194 -18.53 -1.29 6.22
CA PRO A 194 -17.69 -2.16 5.41
C PRO A 194 -16.41 -1.44 4.92
N ASN A 195 -15.82 -0.62 5.78
CA ASN A 195 -14.52 0.06 5.62
C ASN A 195 -13.51 -0.55 6.60
N THR A 196 -12.24 -0.15 6.51
CA THR A 196 -11.22 -0.68 7.42
C THR A 196 -11.05 0.14 8.70
N GLN A 197 -10.67 -0.53 9.78
CA GLN A 197 -10.45 0.10 11.09
C GLN A 197 -9.33 1.16 11.06
N SER A 198 -8.26 0.93 10.29
CA SER A 198 -7.12 1.87 10.19
C SER A 198 -7.55 3.23 9.61
N SER A 199 -8.44 3.23 8.62
CA SER A 199 -8.96 4.47 8.03
C SER A 199 -9.75 5.30 9.04
N VAL A 200 -10.55 4.63 9.88
CA VAL A 200 -11.36 5.27 10.92
C VAL A 200 -10.46 5.89 11.99
N GLU A 201 -9.43 5.17 12.43
CA GLU A 201 -8.46 5.67 13.42
C GLU A 201 -7.66 6.85 12.88
N MET A 202 -7.19 6.77 11.63
CA MET A 202 -6.48 7.87 10.96
C MET A 202 -7.35 9.13 10.86
N LEU A 203 -8.62 8.99 10.44
CA LEU A 203 -9.54 10.12 10.29
C LEU A 203 -9.89 10.72 11.66
N LYS A 204 -10.13 9.88 12.67
CA LYS A 204 -10.37 10.34 14.05
C LYS A 204 -9.17 11.11 14.61
N LEU A 205 -7.95 10.61 14.39
CA LEU A 205 -6.74 11.32 14.80
C LEU A 205 -6.60 12.65 14.07
N ALA A 206 -6.91 12.71 12.77
CA ALA A 206 -6.91 13.97 12.03
C ALA A 206 -7.93 14.97 12.59
N GLU A 207 -9.13 14.53 12.96
CA GLU A 207 -10.14 15.36 13.63
C GLU A 207 -9.68 15.86 14.99
N GLU A 208 -9.09 14.99 15.82
CA GLU A 208 -8.50 15.34 17.12
C GLU A 208 -7.40 16.39 16.94
N VAL A 209 -6.47 16.19 15.99
CA VAL A 209 -5.40 17.16 15.70
C VAL A 209 -5.96 18.51 15.26
N VAL A 210 -7.00 18.54 14.44
CA VAL A 210 -7.66 19.79 14.05
C VAL A 210 -8.32 20.46 15.26
N GLY A 211 -8.98 19.69 16.13
CA GLY A 211 -9.57 20.18 17.37
C GLY A 211 -8.53 20.78 18.31
N ASP A 212 -7.51 20.00 18.67
CA ASP A 212 -6.40 20.39 19.55
C ASP A 212 -5.68 21.63 19.02
N PHE A 213 -5.46 21.72 17.70
CA PHE A 213 -4.83 22.87 17.07
C PHE A 213 -5.59 24.19 17.33
N PHE A 214 -6.93 24.14 17.34
CA PHE A 214 -7.77 25.30 17.59
C PHE A 214 -8.01 25.60 19.07
N GLU A 215 -7.72 24.66 19.98
CA GLU A 215 -7.73 24.91 21.43
C GLU A 215 -6.48 25.67 21.91
N ILE A 216 -5.43 25.77 21.07
CA ILE A 216 -4.22 26.53 21.39
C ILE A 216 -4.58 28.01 21.56
N PRO A 217 -4.32 28.64 22.73
CA PRO A 217 -4.82 29.97 23.09
C PRO A 217 -4.04 31.13 22.43
N ILE A 218 -3.88 31.09 21.11
CA ILE A 218 -3.07 32.05 20.33
C ILE A 218 -3.85 32.48 19.08
N GLY A 219 -3.53 33.68 18.54
CA GLY A 219 -4.03 34.10 17.23
C GLY A 219 -3.49 33.19 16.13
N ILE A 220 -4.29 32.21 15.73
CA ILE A 220 -4.00 31.30 14.62
C ILE A 220 -4.08 32.10 13.32
N SER A 221 -2.98 32.17 12.57
CA SER A 221 -2.97 32.78 11.24
C SER A 221 -3.47 31.79 10.18
N ASP A 222 -4.04 32.32 9.10
CA ASP A 222 -4.46 31.53 7.93
C ASP A 222 -3.31 30.66 7.38
N ASP A 223 -2.05 31.15 7.46
CA ASP A 223 -0.86 30.41 7.03
C ASP A 223 -0.64 29.13 7.84
N LEU A 224 -0.88 29.15 9.16
CA LEU A 224 -0.72 27.97 10.01
C LEU A 224 -1.85 26.95 9.79
N VAL A 225 -3.06 27.43 9.51
CA VAL A 225 -4.19 26.55 9.11
C VAL A 225 -3.85 25.86 7.79
N GLN A 226 -3.27 26.58 6.83
CA GLN A 226 -2.84 25.98 5.55
C GLN A 226 -1.69 24.99 5.75
N GLU A 227 -0.70 25.27 6.61
CA GLU A 227 0.38 24.31 6.90
C GLU A 227 -0.16 23.00 7.53
N LEU A 228 -1.14 23.09 8.43
CA LEU A 228 -1.82 21.92 8.99
C LEU A 228 -2.59 21.15 7.92
N ALA A 229 -3.38 21.86 7.11
CA ALA A 229 -4.14 21.29 6.01
C ALA A 229 -3.24 20.54 5.01
N ASP A 230 -2.12 21.14 4.60
CA ASP A 230 -1.15 20.52 3.70
C ASP A 230 -0.53 19.24 4.31
N GLY A 231 -0.26 19.25 5.62
CA GLY A 231 0.23 18.08 6.35
C GLY A 231 -0.77 16.93 6.37
N LEU A 232 -2.05 17.23 6.65
CA LEU A 232 -3.14 16.26 6.60
C LEU A 232 -3.41 15.76 5.18
N GLU A 233 -3.36 16.64 4.18
CA GLU A 233 -3.51 16.25 2.78
C GLU A 233 -2.39 15.27 2.37
N SER A 234 -1.14 15.54 2.77
CA SER A 234 -0.02 14.62 2.54
C SER A 234 -0.26 13.25 3.20
N LEU A 235 -0.73 13.22 4.45
CA LEU A 235 -1.06 11.97 5.15
C LEU A 235 -2.14 11.18 4.39
N PHE A 236 -3.19 11.86 3.93
CA PHE A 236 -4.25 11.22 3.16
C PHE A 236 -3.74 10.70 1.81
N GLN A 237 -2.86 11.45 1.11
CA GLN A 237 -2.24 10.97 -0.13
C GLN A 237 -1.47 9.67 0.07
N ASP A 238 -0.67 9.58 1.14
CA ASP A 238 0.11 8.39 1.44
C ASP A 238 -0.80 7.19 1.72
N TYR A 239 -1.88 7.39 2.47
CA TYR A 239 -2.86 6.35 2.74
C TYR A 239 -3.65 5.95 1.48
N ILE A 240 -4.10 6.90 0.67
CA ILE A 240 -4.78 6.64 -0.62
C ILE A 240 -3.88 5.83 -1.55
N SER A 241 -2.59 6.18 -1.59
CA SER A 241 -1.57 5.44 -2.33
C SER A 241 -1.50 3.98 -1.87
N LEU A 242 -1.38 3.74 -0.55
CA LEU A 242 -1.40 2.41 0.06
C LEU A 242 -2.65 1.60 -0.30
N VAL A 243 -3.85 2.21 -0.21
CA VAL A 243 -5.13 1.57 -0.55
C VAL A 243 -5.18 1.19 -2.04
N SER A 244 -4.60 2.04 -2.90
CA SER A 244 -4.58 1.86 -4.35
C SER A 244 -3.51 0.87 -4.83
N LEU A 245 -2.63 0.36 -3.96
CA LEU A 245 -1.59 -0.60 -4.33
C LEU A 245 -2.19 -1.93 -4.81
N CYS A 246 -2.22 -2.10 -6.12
CA CYS A 246 -2.74 -3.28 -6.81
C CYS A 246 -1.82 -3.67 -7.98
N ARG A 247 -1.86 -4.94 -8.40
CA ARG A 247 -1.29 -5.32 -9.69
C ARG A 247 -2.14 -4.75 -10.83
N SER A 248 -1.54 -4.51 -11.98
CA SER A 248 -2.28 -4.11 -13.18
C SER A 248 -3.33 -5.17 -13.55
N LYS A 249 -4.49 -4.75 -14.08
CA LYS A 249 -5.52 -5.66 -14.61
C LYS A 249 -4.96 -6.69 -15.60
N GLN A 250 -3.89 -6.34 -16.32
CA GLN A 250 -3.25 -7.20 -17.31
C GLN A 250 -2.70 -8.48 -16.68
N SER A 251 -2.38 -8.49 -15.38
CA SER A 251 -1.91 -9.69 -14.69
C SER A 251 -2.98 -10.79 -14.57
N TYR A 252 -4.25 -10.44 -14.72
CA TYR A 252 -5.36 -11.40 -14.64
C TYR A 252 -5.81 -11.88 -16.02
N ILE A 253 -5.49 -11.14 -17.08
CA ILE A 253 -5.88 -11.50 -18.44
C ILE A 253 -5.02 -12.70 -18.89
N PRO A 254 -5.64 -13.83 -19.31
CA PRO A 254 -4.90 -14.98 -19.77
C PRO A 254 -4.10 -14.65 -21.03
N THR A 255 -2.90 -15.23 -21.15
CA THR A 255 -2.11 -15.11 -22.37
C THR A 255 -2.81 -15.81 -23.53
N LEU A 256 -2.96 -15.10 -24.65
CA LEU A 256 -3.59 -15.67 -25.83
C LEU A 256 -2.67 -16.78 -26.37
N PRO A 257 -3.20 -17.97 -26.72
CA PRO A 257 -2.41 -19.02 -27.35
C PRO A 257 -1.79 -18.48 -28.63
N PRO A 258 -0.54 -18.88 -28.97
CA PRO A 258 0.12 -18.42 -30.18
C PRO A 258 -0.73 -18.76 -31.40
N LEU A 259 -0.86 -17.80 -32.33
CA LEU A 259 -1.67 -17.91 -33.55
C LEU A 259 -1.06 -18.94 -34.52
N ILE A 260 -1.18 -20.23 -34.23
CA ILE A 260 -0.72 -21.30 -35.13
C ILE A 260 -1.85 -21.59 -36.12
N ARG A 261 -1.98 -20.71 -37.10
CA ARG A 261 -2.91 -20.85 -38.23
C ARG A 261 -2.35 -21.83 -39.28
N CYS A 262 -1.97 -23.03 -38.85
CA CYS A 262 -1.57 -24.08 -39.77
C CYS A 262 -2.61 -25.20 -39.74
N ASN A 263 -3.29 -25.35 -40.88
CA ASN A 263 -4.24 -26.42 -41.12
C ASN A 263 -3.60 -27.78 -40.74
N LYS A 264 -4.28 -28.57 -39.89
CA LYS A 264 -3.78 -29.88 -39.41
C LYS A 264 -3.48 -30.86 -40.56
N ASP A 265 -4.03 -30.58 -41.75
CA ASP A 265 -3.82 -31.37 -42.97
C ASP A 265 -2.64 -30.91 -43.84
N SER A 266 -1.90 -29.88 -43.42
CA SER A 266 -0.74 -29.41 -44.17
C SER A 266 0.40 -30.44 -44.09
N ARG A 267 0.74 -31.04 -45.24
CA ARG A 267 1.90 -31.94 -45.40
C ARG A 267 3.22 -31.26 -44.98
N PHE A 268 3.24 -29.93 -44.98
CA PHE A 268 4.36 -29.08 -44.58
C PHE A 268 4.66 -29.16 -43.07
N LEU A 269 3.63 -29.27 -42.23
CA LEU A 269 3.77 -29.42 -40.77
C LEU A 269 4.40 -30.77 -40.40
N LYS A 270 4.07 -31.84 -41.16
CA LYS A 270 4.67 -33.18 -40.98
C LYS A 270 6.14 -33.21 -41.40
N LEU A 271 6.53 -32.42 -42.39
CA LEU A 271 7.93 -32.25 -42.82
C LEU A 271 8.73 -31.42 -41.81
N TRP A 272 8.16 -30.31 -41.32
CA TRP A 272 8.82 -29.42 -40.36
C TRP A 272 9.05 -30.10 -39.01
N ARG A 273 8.07 -30.86 -38.50
CA ARG A 273 8.17 -31.64 -37.25
C ARG A 273 9.18 -32.80 -37.34
N LYS A 274 9.57 -33.21 -38.56
CA LYS A 274 10.61 -34.21 -38.83
C LYS A 274 12.01 -33.59 -38.96
N ALA A 275 12.09 -32.27 -39.16
CA ALA A 275 13.34 -31.53 -39.34
C ALA A 275 13.73 -30.70 -38.09
N SER A 276 12.79 -30.40 -37.19
CA SER A 276 13.05 -29.65 -35.96
C SER A 276 13.40 -30.60 -34.80
N HIS A 277 14.67 -30.66 -34.40
CA HIS A 277 15.12 -31.29 -33.15
C HIS A 277 14.76 -30.45 -31.91
N CYS A 278 13.48 -30.11 -31.74
CA CYS A 278 12.97 -29.48 -30.53
C CYS A 278 11.81 -30.32 -29.98
N ARG A 279 12.10 -31.11 -28.93
CA ARG A 279 11.09 -31.74 -28.09
C ARG A 279 10.37 -30.63 -27.32
N VAL A 280 9.28 -30.12 -27.86
CA VAL A 280 8.26 -29.47 -27.02
C VAL A 280 7.54 -30.61 -26.31
N ARG A 281 7.76 -30.71 -24.99
CA ARG A 281 7.01 -31.60 -24.10
C ARG A 281 5.56 -31.18 -24.18
N THR A 282 4.74 -31.99 -24.87
CA THR A 282 3.29 -31.91 -24.75
C THR A 282 2.98 -32.27 -23.31
N GLU A 283 2.68 -31.28 -22.46
CA GLU A 283 1.98 -31.58 -21.22
C GLU A 283 0.56 -31.99 -21.61
N GLU A 284 0.38 -33.31 -21.72
CA GLU A 284 -0.94 -33.90 -21.68
C GLU A 284 -1.61 -33.44 -20.39
N SER A 285 -2.64 -32.61 -20.52
CA SER A 285 -3.49 -32.23 -19.40
C SER A 285 -3.94 -33.50 -18.68
N HIS A 286 -3.53 -33.65 -17.44
CA HIS A 286 -4.06 -34.64 -16.53
C HIS A 286 -5.58 -34.45 -16.46
N LYS A 287 -6.31 -35.33 -17.16
CA LYS A 287 -7.71 -35.63 -16.86
C LYS A 287 -7.74 -36.27 -15.48
N GLY A 288 -8.49 -35.69 -14.55
CA GLY A 288 -8.74 -36.29 -13.25
C GLY A 288 -9.03 -35.28 -12.14
N GLY A 289 -10.01 -34.40 -12.34
CA GLY A 289 -10.62 -33.64 -11.25
C GLY A 289 -11.96 -34.27 -10.91
N SER A 290 -12.00 -34.99 -9.80
CA SER A 290 -13.18 -35.58 -9.16
C SER A 290 -14.37 -34.62 -9.19
N ALA A 291 -15.54 -35.15 -9.52
CA ALA A 291 -16.82 -34.52 -9.22
C ALA A 291 -16.94 -34.42 -7.69
N ASP A 292 -16.54 -33.28 -7.14
CA ASP A 292 -16.62 -33.01 -5.71
C ASP A 292 -17.73 -31.97 -5.46
N ASP A 293 -18.80 -32.51 -4.90
CA ASP A 293 -19.76 -31.94 -3.97
C ASP A 293 -20.57 -30.67 -4.36
N HIS A 294 -21.90 -30.84 -4.32
CA HIS A 294 -22.91 -29.83 -4.57
C HIS A 294 -23.05 -28.84 -3.39
N HIS A 295 -22.01 -28.07 -3.14
CA HIS A 295 -22.09 -26.86 -2.34
C HIS A 295 -21.69 -25.67 -3.22
N PRO A 296 -22.61 -24.71 -3.49
CA PRO A 296 -22.30 -23.54 -4.30
C PRO A 296 -21.34 -22.65 -3.50
N ARG A 297 -20.03 -22.89 -3.64
CA ARG A 297 -19.02 -21.95 -3.15
C ARG A 297 -19.23 -20.63 -3.90
N PRO A 298 -19.28 -19.48 -3.21
CA PRO A 298 -19.32 -18.19 -3.87
C PRO A 298 -18.11 -18.06 -4.77
N SER A 299 -18.32 -17.67 -6.02
CA SER A 299 -17.23 -17.53 -6.99
C SER A 299 -16.30 -16.37 -6.66
N THR A 300 -16.79 -15.41 -5.88
CA THR A 300 -16.00 -14.29 -5.38
C THR A 300 -15.03 -14.73 -4.28
N SER A 301 -13.73 -14.69 -4.58
CA SER A 301 -12.68 -15.00 -3.63
C SER A 301 -12.53 -13.93 -2.55
N HIS A 302 -11.89 -14.29 -1.43
CA HIS A 302 -11.49 -13.30 -0.41
C HIS A 302 -10.58 -12.20 -0.97
N GLY A 303 -9.78 -12.49 -2.00
CA GLY A 303 -8.95 -11.47 -2.66
C GLY A 303 -9.82 -10.40 -3.34
N THR A 304 -10.89 -10.80 -4.01
CA THR A 304 -11.84 -9.87 -4.64
C THR A 304 -12.66 -9.10 -3.61
N GLN A 305 -13.09 -9.76 -2.52
CA GLN A 305 -13.76 -9.11 -1.40
C GLN A 305 -12.90 -7.99 -0.78
N ARG A 306 -11.60 -8.22 -0.59
CA ARG A 306 -10.68 -7.19 -0.05
C ARG A 306 -10.61 -5.94 -0.93
N PHE A 307 -10.71 -6.07 -2.26
CA PHE A 307 -10.79 -4.90 -3.13
C PHE A 307 -12.10 -4.12 -2.95
N TYR A 308 -13.23 -4.79 -2.68
CA TYR A 308 -14.48 -4.10 -2.34
C TYR A 308 -14.37 -3.33 -1.03
N ILE A 309 -13.70 -3.89 -0.01
CA ILE A 309 -13.44 -3.19 1.25
C ILE A 309 -12.51 -1.98 1.04
N ARG A 310 -11.47 -2.09 0.20
CA ARG A 310 -10.61 -0.96 -0.19
C ARG A 310 -11.41 0.15 -0.87
N LEU A 311 -12.30 -0.20 -1.80
CA LEU A 311 -13.19 0.75 -2.47
C LEU A 311 -14.11 1.48 -1.48
N ASN A 312 -14.70 0.76 -0.53
CA ASN A 312 -15.53 1.34 0.52
C ASN A 312 -14.72 2.26 1.44
N THR A 313 -13.47 1.88 1.73
CA THR A 313 -12.53 2.68 2.55
C THR A 313 -12.21 4.02 1.89
N LEU A 314 -11.93 4.02 0.58
CA LEU A 314 -11.73 5.25 -0.19
C LEU A 314 -12.95 6.17 -0.13
N HIS A 315 -14.15 5.61 -0.25
CA HIS A 315 -15.39 6.39 -0.15
C HIS A 315 -15.67 6.89 1.26
N HIS A 316 -15.28 6.15 2.29
CA HIS A 316 -15.37 6.60 3.68
C HIS A 316 -14.45 7.81 3.92
N ILE A 317 -13.20 7.74 3.47
CA ILE A 317 -12.29 8.89 3.54
C ILE A 317 -12.91 10.08 2.82
N LEU A 318 -13.48 9.88 1.62
CA LEU A 318 -14.14 10.95 0.87
C LEU A 318 -15.30 11.60 1.64
N SER A 319 -16.07 10.83 2.42
CA SER A 319 -17.16 11.40 3.25
C SER A 319 -16.61 12.25 4.40
N GLU A 320 -15.53 11.80 5.04
CA GLU A 320 -14.95 12.49 6.19
C GLU A 320 -14.15 13.75 5.82
N LEU A 321 -13.52 13.78 4.64
CA LEU A 321 -12.81 14.97 4.15
C LEU A 321 -13.72 16.22 4.09
N HIS A 322 -15.03 16.04 3.89
CA HIS A 322 -15.98 17.16 3.92
C HIS A 322 -16.14 17.74 5.34
N PHE A 323 -16.14 16.90 6.38
CA PHE A 323 -16.23 17.37 7.76
C PHE A 323 -14.95 18.09 8.19
N LEU A 324 -13.78 17.56 7.85
CA LEU A 324 -12.49 18.20 8.11
C LEU A 324 -12.37 19.57 7.42
N ASP A 325 -12.76 19.68 6.15
CA ASP A 325 -12.78 20.97 5.43
C ASP A 325 -13.64 22.02 6.15
N LYS A 326 -14.79 21.57 6.66
CA LYS A 326 -15.70 22.44 7.41
C LYS A 326 -15.11 22.86 8.74
N SER A 327 -14.50 21.94 9.48
CA SER A 327 -13.82 22.23 10.76
C SER A 327 -12.70 23.24 10.59
N LEU A 328 -11.88 23.10 9.54
CA LEU A 328 -10.83 24.07 9.20
C LEU A 328 -11.40 25.43 8.76
N SER A 329 -12.53 25.43 8.04
CA SER A 329 -13.16 26.67 7.53
C SER A 329 -13.96 27.46 8.56
N GLN A 330 -14.43 26.83 9.65
CA GLN A 330 -15.36 27.44 10.60
C GLN A 330 -14.69 28.17 11.78
N CYS A 331 -13.36 28.21 11.84
CA CYS A 331 -12.67 28.84 12.96
C CYS A 331 -12.73 30.38 12.88
N PRO A 332 -13.12 31.09 13.96
CA PRO A 332 -13.13 32.53 13.98
C PRO A 332 -11.70 33.07 14.11
N CYS A 333 -11.16 33.68 13.06
CA CYS A 333 -9.97 34.52 13.17
C CYS A 333 -10.27 35.68 14.14
N GLN A 334 -9.98 35.48 15.43
CA GLN A 334 -10.05 36.54 16.43
C GLN A 334 -8.83 37.46 16.24
N ASN A 335 -8.97 38.40 15.31
CA ASN A 335 -8.61 39.82 15.42
C ASN A 335 -8.36 40.41 14.01
N PRO A 336 -9.22 41.31 13.50
CA PRO A 336 -8.85 42.14 12.37
C PRO A 336 -7.79 43.15 12.85
N SER A 337 -6.52 42.95 12.45
CA SER A 337 -5.49 43.97 12.63
C SER A 337 -5.90 45.27 11.92
N PRO A 338 -5.86 46.45 12.58
CA PRO A 338 -6.32 47.71 12.00
C PRO A 338 -5.28 48.41 11.12
N HIS A 339 -4.30 47.71 10.55
CA HIS A 339 -3.31 48.33 9.66
C HIS A 339 -2.91 47.43 8.48
N ASN A 340 -3.71 47.46 7.42
CA ASN A 340 -3.21 47.61 6.04
C ASN A 340 -4.39 47.89 5.10
N ARG A 341 -4.79 49.17 5.02
CA ARG A 341 -5.49 49.66 3.83
C ARG A 341 -4.44 49.80 2.73
N TYR A 342 -4.81 49.39 1.53
CA TYR A 342 -4.02 49.38 0.29
C TYR A 342 -3.25 48.09 -0.02
N SER A 343 -3.98 47.10 -0.54
CA SER A 343 -3.68 46.64 -1.89
C SER A 343 -4.96 46.13 -2.58
N ASN A 344 -5.08 46.50 -3.86
CA ASN A 344 -6.29 46.42 -4.66
C ASN A 344 -6.48 45.02 -5.28
N SER A 345 -7.75 44.60 -5.26
CA SER A 345 -8.49 43.99 -6.37
C SER A 345 -8.34 42.48 -6.67
N ARG A 346 -9.50 41.83 -6.48
CA ARG A 346 -9.99 40.56 -7.06
C ARG A 346 -9.58 39.26 -6.37
N LYS A 347 -9.94 39.11 -5.09
CA LYS A 347 -10.32 37.78 -4.60
C LYS A 347 -11.76 37.52 -5.03
N HIS A 348 -11.90 36.47 -5.83
CA HIS A 348 -13.14 35.94 -6.36
C HIS A 348 -14.28 35.92 -5.33
N LEU A 349 -15.47 36.23 -5.79
CA LEU A 349 -16.71 35.85 -5.11
C LEU A 349 -16.75 34.32 -4.97
N SER A 350 -17.14 33.86 -3.78
CA SER A 350 -17.82 32.59 -3.48
C SER A 350 -17.14 31.28 -3.93
N ALA A 351 -16.17 30.82 -3.13
CA ALA A 351 -16.03 29.41 -2.73
C ALA A 351 -15.21 29.39 -1.43
N SER A 352 -15.68 28.68 -0.40
CA SER A 352 -14.83 28.40 0.77
C SER A 352 -13.57 27.67 0.30
N PRO A 353 -12.40 27.90 0.91
CA PRO A 353 -11.20 27.14 0.57
C PRO A 353 -11.48 25.65 0.77
N SER A 354 -11.12 24.87 -0.24
CA SER A 354 -11.24 23.42 -0.25
C SER A 354 -9.84 22.87 0.01
N TYR A 355 -9.55 22.44 1.23
CA TYR A 355 -8.19 22.12 1.65
C TYR A 355 -7.71 20.78 1.08
N PHE A 356 -8.65 19.89 0.75
CA PHE A 356 -8.36 18.50 0.40
C PHE A 356 -8.68 18.16 -1.07
N ASP A 357 -8.54 19.12 -1.99
CA ASP A 357 -8.85 18.92 -3.41
C ASP A 357 -8.00 17.85 -4.07
N LEU A 358 -6.70 17.78 -3.74
CA LEU A 358 -5.82 16.74 -4.27
C LEU A 358 -6.24 15.38 -3.71
N ALA A 359 -6.57 15.29 -2.42
CA ALA A 359 -7.06 14.05 -1.81
C ALA A 359 -8.34 13.55 -2.49
N ARG A 360 -9.31 14.44 -2.75
CA ARG A 360 -10.56 14.08 -3.45
C ARG A 360 -10.30 13.55 -4.85
N SER A 361 -9.44 14.21 -5.62
CA SER A 361 -9.07 13.79 -6.97
C SER A 361 -8.36 12.43 -6.96
N SER A 362 -7.38 12.25 -6.04
CA SER A 362 -6.66 10.99 -5.86
C SER A 362 -7.60 9.85 -5.45
N ILE A 363 -8.58 10.10 -4.58
CA ILE A 363 -9.59 9.09 -4.19
C ILE A 363 -10.41 8.64 -5.41
N GLN A 364 -10.84 9.56 -6.27
CA GLN A 364 -11.61 9.22 -7.47
C GLN A 364 -10.78 8.35 -8.42
N ALA A 365 -9.52 8.74 -8.68
CA ALA A 365 -8.59 7.98 -9.52
C ALA A 365 -8.29 6.59 -8.91
N ALA A 366 -8.00 6.53 -7.61
CA ALA A 366 -7.75 5.28 -6.90
C ALA A 366 -8.98 4.36 -6.91
N SER A 367 -10.17 4.91 -6.72
CA SER A 367 -11.43 4.14 -6.76
C SER A 367 -11.64 3.49 -8.12
N GLN A 368 -11.41 4.24 -9.20
CA GLN A 368 -11.49 3.70 -10.56
C GLN A 368 -10.44 2.60 -10.79
N HIS A 369 -9.20 2.81 -10.35
CA HIS A 369 -8.12 1.84 -10.51
C HIS A 369 -8.38 0.53 -9.73
N VAL A 370 -8.68 0.64 -8.43
CA VAL A 370 -8.97 -0.49 -7.54
C VAL A 370 -10.14 -1.30 -8.10
N LEU A 371 -11.19 -0.61 -8.55
CA LEU A 371 -12.36 -1.26 -9.10
C LEU A 371 -12.06 -1.97 -10.42
N GLU A 372 -11.35 -1.34 -11.36
CA GLU A 372 -10.95 -2.00 -12.62
C GLU A 372 -10.14 -3.28 -12.35
N VAL A 373 -9.19 -3.24 -11.40
CA VAL A 373 -8.42 -4.43 -11.04
C VAL A 373 -9.30 -5.50 -10.40
N ALA A 374 -10.23 -5.12 -9.52
CA ALA A 374 -11.15 -6.03 -8.85
C ALA A 374 -12.08 -6.74 -9.84
N THR A 375 -12.61 -6.03 -10.84
CA THR A 375 -13.54 -6.61 -11.82
C THR A 375 -12.83 -7.55 -12.79
N PHE A 376 -11.61 -7.23 -13.22
CA PHE A 376 -10.81 -8.14 -14.04
C PHE A 376 -10.41 -9.40 -13.26
N ARG A 377 -10.05 -9.27 -11.99
CA ARG A 377 -9.84 -10.42 -11.11
C ARG A 377 -11.11 -11.25 -10.97
N LEU A 378 -12.26 -10.62 -10.73
CA LEU A 378 -13.54 -11.31 -10.59
C LEU A 378 -13.88 -12.14 -11.84
N ILE A 379 -13.71 -11.58 -13.04
CA ILE A 379 -14.10 -12.23 -14.28
C ILE A 379 -13.04 -13.24 -14.76
N PHE A 380 -11.78 -12.85 -14.80
CA PHE A 380 -10.72 -13.66 -15.43
C PHE A 380 -10.01 -14.62 -14.47
N LEU A 381 -10.09 -14.43 -13.15
CA LEU A 381 -9.51 -15.34 -12.17
C LEU A 381 -10.60 -16.12 -11.42
N ASP A 382 -11.47 -15.42 -10.72
CA ASP A 382 -12.49 -16.01 -9.85
C ASP A 382 -13.58 -16.74 -10.66
N SER A 383 -14.03 -16.14 -11.75
CA SER A 383 -15.04 -16.70 -12.67
C SER A 383 -14.42 -17.38 -13.89
N ASN A 384 -13.10 -17.63 -13.86
CA ASN A 384 -12.33 -18.16 -14.98
C ASN A 384 -12.92 -19.46 -15.53
N ILE A 385 -13.37 -20.35 -14.65
CA ILE A 385 -13.98 -21.61 -15.07
C ILE A 385 -15.25 -21.33 -15.88
N ALA A 386 -16.18 -20.55 -15.32
CA ALA A 386 -17.47 -20.29 -15.94
C ALA A 386 -17.37 -19.49 -17.26
N PHE A 387 -16.50 -18.47 -17.30
CA PHE A 387 -16.31 -17.65 -18.49
C PHE A 387 -15.27 -18.25 -19.44
N TYR A 388 -14.02 -18.38 -18.99
CA TYR A 388 -12.90 -18.62 -19.88
C TYR A 388 -12.57 -20.10 -20.14
N ASN A 389 -12.87 -21.05 -19.24
CA ASN A 389 -12.55 -22.48 -19.46
C ASN A 389 -13.74 -23.35 -19.84
N SER A 390 -14.98 -22.87 -19.71
CA SER A 390 -16.17 -23.67 -20.02
C SER A 390 -16.92 -23.17 -21.25
N LEU A 391 -16.96 -21.87 -21.52
CA LEU A 391 -17.75 -21.32 -22.62
C LEU A 391 -17.26 -21.85 -23.98
N TYR A 392 -18.15 -22.34 -24.82
CA TYR A 392 -17.88 -22.82 -26.19
C TYR A 392 -16.72 -23.83 -26.35
N VAL A 393 -16.35 -24.56 -25.28
CA VAL A 393 -15.35 -25.62 -25.39
C VAL A 393 -15.95 -26.81 -26.13
N GLY A 394 -15.28 -27.25 -27.20
CA GLY A 394 -15.78 -28.26 -28.12
C GLY A 394 -16.67 -27.61 -29.20
N ASP A 395 -17.92 -27.30 -28.85
CA ASP A 395 -18.92 -26.73 -29.75
C ASP A 395 -19.87 -25.76 -29.04
N VAL A 396 -20.58 -24.94 -29.82
CA VAL A 396 -21.47 -23.90 -29.29
C VAL A 396 -22.77 -24.46 -28.72
N THR A 397 -23.30 -25.56 -29.25
CA THR A 397 -24.60 -26.11 -28.82
C THR A 397 -24.53 -26.65 -27.39
N ASN A 398 -23.42 -27.30 -27.05
CA ASN A 398 -23.22 -27.94 -25.75
C ASN A 398 -22.64 -27.00 -24.68
N ALA A 399 -21.97 -25.92 -25.06
CA ALA A 399 -21.25 -25.04 -24.14
C ALA A 399 -21.73 -23.58 -24.21
N ARG A 400 -23.04 -23.37 -23.98
CA ARG A 400 -23.73 -22.06 -24.00
C ARG A 400 -23.36 -21.15 -22.82
N ILE A 401 -23.67 -19.86 -22.93
CA ILE A 401 -23.34 -18.83 -21.93
C ILE A 401 -24.08 -18.94 -20.58
N TYR A 402 -25.19 -19.65 -20.52
CA TYR A 402 -26.10 -19.65 -19.36
C TYR A 402 -25.45 -19.95 -18.00
N PRO A 403 -24.49 -20.90 -17.85
CA PRO A 403 -23.79 -21.11 -16.60
C PRO A 403 -22.97 -19.88 -16.16
N ALA A 404 -22.33 -19.19 -17.10
CA ALA A 404 -21.60 -17.94 -16.83
C ALA A 404 -22.56 -16.81 -16.42
N LEU A 405 -23.74 -16.72 -17.04
CA LEU A 405 -24.76 -15.72 -16.63
C LEU A 405 -25.29 -15.97 -15.22
N ARG A 406 -25.48 -17.23 -14.82
CA ARG A 406 -25.87 -17.57 -13.45
C ARG A 406 -24.79 -17.13 -12.45
N ASN A 407 -23.53 -17.41 -12.77
CA ASN A 407 -22.38 -16.99 -11.97
C ASN A 407 -22.31 -15.47 -11.83
N LEU A 408 -22.47 -14.76 -12.95
CA LEU A 408 -22.46 -13.30 -13.01
C LEU A 408 -23.56 -12.67 -12.15
N LYS A 409 -24.78 -13.20 -12.21
CA LYS A 409 -25.89 -12.73 -11.36
C LYS A 409 -25.59 -12.89 -9.87
N GLN A 410 -25.00 -14.03 -9.48
CA GLN A 410 -24.58 -14.27 -8.09
C GLN A 410 -23.50 -13.28 -7.66
N ASN A 411 -22.50 -13.04 -8.51
CA ASN A 411 -21.44 -12.07 -8.24
C ASN A 411 -21.99 -10.63 -8.12
N LEU A 412 -22.93 -10.23 -8.98
CA LEU A 412 -23.57 -8.90 -8.91
C LEU A 412 -24.40 -8.72 -7.63
N THR A 413 -25.11 -9.78 -7.21
CA THR A 413 -25.87 -9.77 -5.95
C THR A 413 -24.92 -9.61 -4.76
N PHE A 414 -23.81 -10.35 -4.78
CA PHE A 414 -22.80 -10.28 -3.72
C PHE A 414 -22.07 -8.93 -3.69
N LEU A 415 -21.75 -8.38 -4.86
CA LEU A 415 -21.18 -7.04 -5.00
C LEU A 415 -22.10 -5.99 -4.38
N ALA A 416 -23.40 -6.01 -4.69
CA ALA A 416 -24.38 -5.10 -4.11
C ALA A 416 -24.54 -5.27 -2.58
N ALA A 417 -24.24 -6.44 -2.03
CA ALA A 417 -24.29 -6.68 -0.59
C ALA A 417 -23.06 -6.16 0.17
N ILE A 418 -21.91 -5.96 -0.50
CA ILE A 418 -20.65 -5.55 0.14
C ILE A 418 -20.26 -4.12 -0.20
N VAL A 419 -20.39 -3.73 -1.47
CA VAL A 419 -19.98 -2.41 -1.95
C VAL A 419 -21.04 -1.38 -1.56
N ILE A 420 -20.61 -0.25 -1.03
CA ILE A 420 -21.52 0.82 -0.62
C ILE A 420 -22.36 1.35 -1.80
N ASP A 421 -23.59 1.77 -1.53
CA ASP A 421 -24.58 2.13 -2.56
C ASP A 421 -24.08 3.17 -3.58
N ARG A 422 -23.32 4.17 -3.13
CA ARG A 422 -22.76 5.22 -4.00
C ARG A 422 -21.76 4.69 -5.03
N ALA A 423 -21.06 3.60 -4.72
CA ALA A 423 -20.03 3.02 -5.56
C ALA A 423 -20.57 1.89 -6.47
N GLN A 424 -21.76 1.34 -6.16
CA GLN A 424 -22.36 0.22 -6.91
C GLN A 424 -22.55 0.50 -8.40
N PRO A 425 -23.06 1.66 -8.86
CA PRO A 425 -23.26 1.90 -10.31
C PRO A 425 -21.96 1.83 -11.11
N LEU A 426 -20.88 2.41 -10.56
CA LEU A 426 -19.56 2.35 -11.19
C LEU A 426 -19.03 0.91 -11.19
N ALA A 427 -19.21 0.19 -10.08
CA ALA A 427 -18.78 -1.19 -9.95
C ALA A 427 -19.47 -2.14 -10.92
N VAL A 428 -20.80 -2.03 -11.06
CA VAL A 428 -21.59 -2.80 -12.04
C VAL A 428 -21.14 -2.48 -13.47
N LYS A 429 -20.88 -1.20 -13.78
CA LYS A 429 -20.36 -0.79 -15.10
C LYS A 429 -19.00 -1.43 -15.42
N GLU A 430 -18.08 -1.50 -14.47
CA GLU A 430 -16.77 -2.13 -14.70
C GLU A 430 -16.89 -3.66 -14.78
N VAL A 431 -17.80 -4.29 -14.04
CA VAL A 431 -18.10 -5.73 -14.18
C VAL A 431 -18.69 -6.02 -15.56
N MET A 432 -19.60 -5.17 -16.04
CA MET A 432 -20.15 -5.23 -17.39
C MET A 432 -19.03 -5.20 -18.43
N LYS A 433 -18.17 -4.18 -18.38
CA LYS A 433 -17.04 -4.02 -19.30
C LYS A 433 -16.14 -5.27 -19.32
N ALA A 434 -15.70 -5.75 -18.16
CA ALA A 434 -14.86 -6.94 -18.06
C ALA A 434 -15.56 -8.21 -18.58
N SER A 435 -16.88 -8.35 -18.37
CA SER A 435 -17.67 -9.48 -18.88
C SER A 435 -17.76 -9.47 -20.41
N PHE A 436 -18.01 -8.31 -21.02
CA PHE A 436 -18.00 -8.18 -22.48
C PHE A 436 -16.61 -8.38 -23.08
N GLU A 437 -15.56 -7.92 -22.40
CA GLU A 437 -14.18 -8.14 -22.82
C GLU A 437 -13.82 -9.63 -22.79
N ALA A 438 -14.21 -10.35 -21.73
CA ALA A 438 -14.05 -11.80 -21.66
C ALA A 438 -14.83 -12.52 -22.77
N PHE A 439 -16.09 -12.14 -23.00
CA PHE A 439 -16.91 -12.70 -24.08
C PHE A 439 -16.27 -12.48 -25.45
N LEU A 440 -15.81 -11.26 -25.74
CA LEU A 440 -15.11 -10.92 -26.97
C LEU A 440 -13.81 -11.72 -27.12
N MET A 441 -13.02 -11.83 -26.06
CA MET A 441 -11.77 -12.60 -26.06
C MET A 441 -12.03 -14.08 -26.40
N ILE A 442 -13.09 -14.67 -25.85
CA ILE A 442 -13.47 -16.06 -26.15
C ILE A 442 -13.81 -16.25 -27.63
N LEU A 443 -14.49 -15.28 -28.25
CA LEU A 443 -14.85 -15.32 -29.67
C LEU A 443 -13.64 -15.08 -30.60
N LEU A 444 -12.70 -14.24 -30.19
CA LEU A 444 -11.53 -13.88 -31.00
C LEU A 444 -10.38 -14.89 -30.88
N VAL A 445 -10.26 -15.57 -29.74
CA VAL A 445 -9.22 -16.58 -29.50
C VAL A 445 -9.69 -17.92 -30.07
N GLU A 446 -9.54 -18.08 -31.38
CA GLU A 446 -9.68 -19.39 -32.02
C GLU A 446 -8.48 -20.28 -31.64
N GLY A 447 -8.74 -21.32 -30.86
CA GLY A 447 -7.77 -22.33 -30.46
C GLY A 447 -8.27 -23.73 -30.76
N SER A 448 -7.44 -24.77 -30.62
CA SER A 448 -7.86 -26.15 -30.91
C SER A 448 -9.01 -26.67 -30.04
N ALA A 449 -9.39 -25.94 -28.99
CA ALA A 449 -10.48 -26.25 -28.07
C ALA A 449 -11.81 -25.57 -28.42
N ARG A 450 -11.85 -24.60 -29.34
CA ARG A 450 -13.06 -23.85 -29.72
C ARG A 450 -13.09 -23.62 -31.22
N ILE A 451 -14.14 -24.10 -31.89
CA ILE A 451 -14.31 -23.95 -33.33
C ILE A 451 -15.68 -23.33 -33.58
N PHE A 452 -15.69 -22.17 -34.26
CA PHE A 452 -16.92 -21.47 -34.62
C PHE A 452 -17.26 -21.69 -36.08
N LEU A 453 -18.50 -22.04 -36.35
CA LEU A 453 -19.05 -22.22 -37.69
C LEU A 453 -20.07 -21.13 -37.99
N LYS A 454 -20.34 -20.89 -39.28
CA LYS A 454 -21.36 -19.92 -39.70
C LYS A 454 -22.75 -20.23 -39.13
N LEU A 455 -23.05 -21.51 -38.90
CA LEU A 455 -24.31 -21.97 -38.32
C LEU A 455 -24.46 -21.59 -36.83
N ASP A 456 -23.35 -21.33 -36.12
CA ASP A 456 -23.38 -20.98 -34.70
C ASP A 456 -23.80 -19.53 -34.45
N HIS A 457 -23.87 -18.71 -35.50
CA HIS A 457 -24.14 -17.27 -35.42
C HIS A 457 -25.41 -16.94 -34.62
N GLU A 458 -26.50 -17.67 -34.87
CA GLU A 458 -27.78 -17.42 -34.19
C GLU A 458 -27.67 -17.68 -32.68
N MET A 459 -27.02 -18.78 -32.28
CA MET A 459 -26.81 -19.13 -30.87
C MET A 459 -25.88 -18.15 -30.17
N ILE A 460 -24.79 -17.72 -30.83
CA ILE A 460 -23.86 -16.72 -30.29
C ILE A 460 -24.58 -15.37 -30.13
N SER A 461 -25.43 -15.00 -31.09
CA SER A 461 -26.23 -13.78 -31.01
C SER A 461 -27.23 -13.83 -29.85
N GLU A 462 -27.91 -14.96 -29.65
CA GLU A 462 -28.80 -15.17 -28.51
C GLU A 462 -28.05 -15.08 -27.16
N ASP A 463 -26.86 -15.66 -27.10
CA ASP A 463 -26.00 -15.62 -25.91
C ASP A 463 -25.51 -14.19 -25.62
N PHE A 464 -25.18 -13.42 -26.65
CA PHE A 464 -24.84 -11.99 -26.53
C PHE A 464 -26.01 -11.14 -26.02
N GLU A 465 -27.23 -11.35 -26.55
CA GLU A 465 -28.43 -10.70 -26.04
C GLU A 465 -28.71 -11.06 -24.58
N SER A 466 -28.49 -12.33 -24.22
CA SER A 466 -28.68 -12.80 -22.85
C SER A 466 -27.67 -12.18 -21.88
N LEU A 467 -26.43 -11.95 -22.31
CA LEU A 467 -25.43 -11.21 -21.54
C LEU A 467 -25.84 -9.73 -21.34
N LYS A 468 -26.31 -9.07 -22.40
CA LYS A 468 -26.81 -7.69 -22.30
C LYS A 468 -27.92 -7.54 -21.28
N ARG A 469 -28.88 -8.49 -21.23
CA ARG A 469 -30.02 -8.45 -20.29
C ARG A 469 -29.64 -8.60 -18.80
N VAL A 470 -28.40 -8.98 -18.48
CA VAL A 470 -27.95 -9.07 -17.08
C VAL A 470 -27.69 -7.70 -16.47
N PHE A 471 -27.32 -6.72 -17.29
CA PHE A 471 -27.01 -5.34 -16.91
C PHE A 471 -28.12 -4.40 -17.37
#